data_AF-A0A8T5LUP6-F1
#
_entry.id   AF-A0A8T5LUP6-F1
#
_cell.length_a   1.000
_cell.length_b   1.000
_cell.length_c   1.000
_cell.angle_alpha   90.00
_cell.angle_beta   90.00
_cell.angle_gamma   90.00
#
_symmetry.space_group_name_H-M   'P 1'
#
loop_
_entity.id
_entity.type
_entity.pdbx_description
1 polymer ?
#
loop_
_entity_poly.entity_id
_entity_poly.type
_entity_poly.pdbx_seq_one_letter_code
_entity_poly.pdbx_strand_id
1 'polypeptide(L)'
;IYELSHVGKIPSKMPIQIPFSFAAIIIQVVLDVDKAIELLKKLKHIPKDAEKHDLKELIERLKFAENWVKEFAPEQYVFKINEKVPDDVKAKIEPKQLECLFKVKAYLKEHDEVDEKLLYDQFYNIARSVDINPAELFRAAYYVLIGKEKGPKLANFIVTLGKEKVIELIEQL
;
A
#
# COMPACT_ATOMS: atom_id res chain seq x y z
N ILE A 1 -8.24 24.43 20.66
CA ILE A 1 -9.29 23.92 19.73
C ILE A 1 -9.67 22.48 20.08
N TYR A 2 -8.73 21.55 20.33
CA TYR A 2 -9.04 20.14 20.69
C TYR A 2 -9.97 19.97 21.91
N GLU A 3 -9.67 20.63 23.03
CA GLU A 3 -10.49 20.54 24.24
C GLU A 3 -11.89 21.15 24.03
N LEU A 4 -11.94 22.27 23.31
CA LEU A 4 -13.17 22.99 22.97
C LEU A 4 -14.05 22.25 21.96
N SER A 5 -13.49 21.31 21.19
CA SER A 5 -14.23 20.50 20.23
C SER A 5 -14.81 19.22 20.83
N HIS A 6 -14.57 18.93 22.12
CA HIS A 6 -15.14 17.75 22.79
C HIS A 6 -16.46 18.08 23.47
N VAL A 7 -17.51 17.35 23.10
CA VAL A 7 -18.78 17.34 23.83
C VAL A 7 -18.72 16.20 24.84
N GLY A 8 -18.54 16.51 26.12
CA GLY A 8 -18.48 15.52 27.21
C GLY A 8 -17.06 15.26 27.72
N LYS A 9 -16.80 14.03 28.19
CA LYS A 9 -15.49 13.66 28.75
C LYS A 9 -14.44 13.51 27.65
N ILE A 10 -13.34 14.24 27.79
CA ILE A 10 -12.15 14.08 26.95
C ILE A 10 -11.52 12.72 27.26
N PRO A 11 -11.19 11.90 26.25
CA PRO A 11 -10.48 10.64 26.46
C PRO A 11 -9.18 10.85 27.26
N SER A 12 -8.96 10.01 28.26
CA SER A 12 -7.76 10.09 29.11
C SER A 12 -6.48 9.61 28.41
N LYS A 13 -6.61 8.91 27.27
CA LYS A 13 -5.51 8.44 26.44
C LYS A 13 -5.84 8.69 24.98
N MET A 14 -4.79 8.91 24.19
CA MET A 14 -4.92 9.01 22.73
C MET A 14 -5.37 7.65 22.18
N PRO A 15 -6.45 7.60 21.38
CA PRO A 15 -6.86 6.35 20.74
C PRO A 15 -5.84 5.92 19.69
N ILE A 16 -5.89 4.65 19.29
CA ILE A 16 -5.07 4.14 18.19
C ILE A 16 -5.42 4.88 16.89
N GLN A 17 -4.42 5.45 16.23
CA GLN A 17 -4.62 6.24 15.02
C GLN A 17 -3.66 5.81 13.92
N ILE A 18 -4.21 5.72 12.71
CA ILE A 18 -3.44 5.62 11.47
C ILE A 18 -3.82 6.75 10.53
N PRO A 19 -2.92 7.17 9.62
CA PRO A 19 -3.26 8.13 8.56
C PRO A 19 -4.47 7.64 7.76
N PHE A 20 -5.42 8.54 7.46
CA PHE A 20 -6.63 8.16 6.74
C PHE A 20 -6.33 7.64 5.32
N SER A 21 -5.33 8.22 4.65
CA SER A 21 -4.84 7.73 3.36
C SER A 21 -4.33 6.29 3.44
N PHE A 22 -3.69 5.90 4.55
CA PHE A 22 -3.24 4.54 4.75
C PHE A 22 -4.40 3.59 5.04
N ALA A 23 -5.38 4.00 5.85
CA ALA A 23 -6.63 3.26 6.03
C ALA A 23 -7.33 2.98 4.68
N ALA A 24 -7.38 3.98 3.80
CA ALA A 24 -7.96 3.86 2.46
C ALA A 24 -7.18 2.90 1.54
N ILE A 25 -5.85 2.79 1.70
CA ILE A 25 -5.06 1.80 0.96
C ILE A 25 -5.35 0.40 1.49
N ILE A 26 -5.27 0.19 2.80
CA ILE A 26 -5.46 -1.12 3.42
C ILE A 26 -6.82 -1.70 3.05
N ILE A 27 -7.89 -0.91 3.20
CA ILE A 27 -9.24 -1.42 2.96
C ILE A 27 -9.46 -1.83 1.51
N GLN A 28 -8.80 -1.18 0.54
CA GLN A 28 -8.83 -1.56 -0.87
C GLN A 28 -8.01 -2.83 -1.17
N VAL A 29 -7.00 -3.14 -0.34
CA VAL A 29 -6.18 -4.34 -0.47
C VAL A 29 -6.87 -5.56 0.13
N VAL A 30 -7.39 -5.44 1.34
CA VAL A 30 -7.96 -6.59 2.08
C VAL A 30 -9.47 -6.74 1.92
N LEU A 31 -10.16 -5.67 1.53
CA LEU A 31 -11.62 -5.61 1.32
C LEU A 31 -12.47 -6.02 2.54
N ASP A 32 -11.87 -6.01 3.73
CA ASP A 32 -12.48 -6.45 4.98
C ASP A 32 -11.82 -5.76 6.19
N VAL A 33 -12.64 -5.29 7.13
CA VAL A 33 -12.17 -4.51 8.30
C VAL A 33 -11.41 -5.37 9.30
N ASP A 34 -11.81 -6.62 9.52
CA ASP A 34 -11.14 -7.49 10.48
C ASP A 34 -9.77 -7.91 9.95
N LYS A 35 -9.68 -8.27 8.65
CA LYS A 35 -8.40 -8.52 7.98
C LYS A 35 -7.50 -7.29 7.94
N ALA A 36 -8.08 -6.08 7.84
CA ALA A 36 -7.32 -4.84 7.88
C ALA A 36 -6.62 -4.67 9.23
N ILE A 37 -7.30 -5.01 10.33
CA ILE A 37 -6.72 -4.98 11.68
C ILE A 37 -5.60 -6.02 11.81
N GLU A 38 -5.81 -7.24 11.33
CA GLU A 38 -4.78 -8.28 11.33
C GLU A 38 -3.53 -7.84 10.56
N LEU A 39 -3.71 -7.23 9.39
CA LEU A 39 -2.61 -6.68 8.60
C LEU A 39 -1.90 -5.54 9.33
N LEU A 40 -2.64 -4.61 9.95
CA LEU A 40 -2.06 -3.52 10.74
C LEU A 40 -1.22 -4.03 11.93
N LYS A 41 -1.67 -5.10 12.60
CA LYS A 41 -0.90 -5.78 13.66
C LYS A 41 0.37 -6.43 13.09
N LYS A 42 0.25 -7.12 11.95
CA LYS A 42 1.38 -7.76 11.27
C LYS A 42 2.46 -6.75 10.86
N LEU A 43 2.03 -5.62 10.32
CA LEU A 43 2.89 -4.50 9.90
C LEU A 43 3.37 -3.63 11.06
N LYS A 44 3.05 -3.98 12.32
CA LYS A 44 3.48 -3.27 13.53
C LYS A 44 2.99 -1.80 13.58
N HIS A 45 1.93 -1.45 12.85
CA HIS A 45 1.30 -0.13 12.92
C HIS A 45 0.40 0.04 14.13
N ILE A 46 -0.07 -1.07 14.71
CA ILE A 46 -0.84 -1.10 15.95
C ILE A 46 -0.31 -2.20 16.88
N PRO A 47 -0.53 -2.10 18.20
CA PRO A 47 -0.10 -3.13 19.15
C PRO A 47 -0.71 -4.50 18.84
N LYS A 48 0.09 -5.56 18.94
CA LYS A 48 -0.35 -6.93 18.64
C LYS A 48 -1.44 -7.39 19.62
N ASP A 49 -1.32 -6.97 20.86
CA ASP A 49 -2.21 -7.22 21.99
C ASP A 49 -3.40 -6.27 22.08
N ALA A 50 -3.54 -5.31 21.15
CA ALA A 50 -4.67 -4.38 21.15
C ALA A 50 -6.02 -5.15 21.10
N GLU A 51 -6.90 -4.84 22.05
CA GLU A 51 -8.20 -5.47 22.18
C GLU A 51 -9.29 -4.69 21.44
N LYS A 52 -10.48 -5.29 21.32
CA LYS A 52 -11.62 -4.65 20.62
C LYS A 52 -11.97 -3.26 21.17
N HIS A 53 -11.80 -3.05 22.47
CA HIS A 53 -12.12 -1.77 23.10
C HIS A 53 -11.12 -0.66 22.73
N ASP A 54 -9.83 -1.01 22.54
CA ASP A 54 -8.79 -0.08 22.09
C ASP A 54 -8.88 0.28 20.60
N LEU A 55 -9.57 -0.58 19.82
CA LEU A 55 -9.64 -0.50 18.37
C LEU A 55 -10.91 0.16 17.85
N LYS A 56 -11.81 0.62 18.72
CA LYS A 56 -13.12 1.16 18.34
C LYS A 56 -13.00 2.29 17.31
N GLU A 57 -12.18 3.29 17.59
CA GLU A 57 -11.97 4.45 16.72
C GLU A 57 -11.25 4.07 15.42
N LEU A 58 -10.39 3.05 15.47
CA LEU A 58 -9.71 2.51 14.28
C LEU A 58 -10.70 1.78 13.37
N ILE A 59 -11.59 0.96 13.94
CA ILE A 59 -12.65 0.25 13.21
C ILE A 59 -13.55 1.26 12.51
N GLU A 60 -13.99 2.30 13.23
CA GLU A 60 -14.79 3.38 12.64
C GLU A 60 -14.02 4.08 11.51
N ARG A 61 -12.74 4.39 11.72
CA ARG A 61 -11.89 4.99 10.68
C ARG A 61 -11.75 4.12 9.44
N LEU A 62 -11.60 2.80 9.58
CA LEU A 62 -11.53 1.86 8.46
C LEU A 62 -12.87 1.81 7.69
N LYS A 63 -14.01 1.80 8.40
CA LYS A 63 -15.34 1.88 7.78
C LYS A 63 -15.56 3.21 7.05
N PHE A 64 -15.09 4.32 7.61
CA PHE A 64 -15.14 5.62 6.93
C PHE A 64 -14.25 5.64 5.70
N ALA A 65 -13.06 5.05 5.76
CA ALA A 65 -12.20 4.91 4.59
C ALA A 65 -12.87 4.03 3.51
N GLU A 66 -13.52 2.93 3.90
CA GLU A 66 -14.28 2.07 3.00
C GLU A 66 -15.39 2.85 2.28
N ASN A 67 -16.24 3.55 3.03
CA ASN A 67 -17.33 4.35 2.48
C ASN A 67 -16.81 5.51 1.61
N TRP A 68 -15.72 6.14 2.04
CA TRP A 68 -15.08 7.19 1.25
C TRP A 68 -14.60 6.68 -0.10
N VAL A 69 -13.89 5.54 -0.13
CA VAL A 69 -13.45 4.90 -1.37
C VAL A 69 -14.63 4.56 -2.29
N LYS A 70 -15.74 4.07 -1.73
CA LYS A 70 -16.93 3.65 -2.50
C LYS A 70 -17.71 4.83 -3.09
N GLU A 71 -17.92 5.88 -2.31
CA GLU A 71 -18.93 6.90 -2.63
C GLU A 71 -18.34 8.28 -2.99
N PHE A 72 -17.11 8.58 -2.56
CA PHE A 72 -16.60 9.96 -2.59
C PHE A 72 -15.18 10.10 -3.16
N ALA A 73 -14.40 9.02 -3.19
CA ALA A 73 -13.00 9.09 -3.57
C ALA A 73 -12.85 9.43 -5.06
N PRO A 74 -12.00 10.42 -5.41
CA PRO A 74 -11.61 10.64 -6.79
C PRO A 74 -10.98 9.39 -7.39
N GLU A 75 -11.15 9.18 -8.69
CA GLU A 75 -10.72 7.96 -9.41
C GLU A 75 -9.23 7.60 -9.20
N GLN A 76 -8.37 8.60 -9.02
CA GLN A 76 -6.94 8.41 -8.75
C GLN A 76 -6.64 7.69 -7.42
N TYR A 77 -7.58 7.69 -6.47
CA TYR A 77 -7.44 7.02 -5.18
C TYR A 77 -8.13 5.64 -5.13
N VAL A 78 -8.92 5.32 -6.15
CA VAL A 78 -9.63 4.04 -6.27
C VAL A 78 -8.80 3.11 -7.14
N PHE A 79 -8.48 1.91 -6.66
CA PHE A 79 -7.73 0.93 -7.43
C PHE A 79 -8.19 -0.50 -7.12
N LYS A 80 -7.88 -1.41 -8.06
CA LYS A 80 -8.04 -2.85 -7.88
C LYS A 80 -6.70 -3.51 -8.17
N ILE A 81 -6.30 -4.44 -7.31
CA ILE A 81 -5.08 -5.23 -7.52
C ILE A 81 -5.30 -6.17 -8.70
N ASN A 82 -4.32 -6.23 -9.60
CA ASN A 82 -4.33 -7.18 -10.69
C ASN A 82 -4.17 -8.61 -10.16
N GLU A 83 -5.02 -9.51 -10.64
CA GLU A 83 -4.81 -10.96 -10.45
C GLU A 83 -3.80 -11.49 -11.47
N LYS A 84 -3.89 -10.97 -12.70
CA LYS A 84 -2.96 -11.20 -13.79
C LYS A 84 -2.57 -9.89 -14.44
N VAL A 85 -1.33 -9.79 -14.91
CA VAL A 85 -0.88 -8.62 -15.67
C VAL A 85 -1.58 -8.61 -17.04
N PRO A 86 -2.33 -7.55 -17.39
CA PRO A 86 -3.02 -7.45 -18.68
C PRO A 86 -2.04 -7.52 -19.87
N ASP A 87 -2.42 -8.15 -20.97
CA ASP A 87 -1.55 -8.30 -22.15
C ASP A 87 -1.15 -6.95 -22.77
N ASP A 88 -2.04 -5.96 -22.72
CA ASP A 88 -1.73 -4.61 -23.19
C ASP A 88 -0.71 -3.90 -22.28
N VAL A 89 -0.67 -4.24 -20.99
CA VAL A 89 0.38 -3.77 -20.07
C VAL A 89 1.69 -4.45 -20.43
N LYS A 90 1.71 -5.78 -20.60
CA LYS A 90 2.94 -6.52 -20.97
C LYS A 90 3.58 -5.97 -22.25
N ALA A 91 2.76 -5.67 -23.25
CA ALA A 91 3.21 -5.12 -24.52
C ALA A 91 3.78 -3.69 -24.41
N LYS A 92 3.43 -2.93 -23.36
CA LYS A 92 3.89 -1.56 -23.12
C LYS A 92 5.13 -1.48 -22.23
N ILE A 93 5.50 -2.55 -21.52
CA ILE A 93 6.68 -2.55 -20.66
C ILE A 93 7.94 -2.55 -21.52
N GLU A 94 8.75 -1.51 -21.37
CA GLU A 94 10.01 -1.37 -22.08
C GLU A 94 11.12 -2.24 -21.47
N PRO A 95 12.17 -2.63 -22.23
CA PRO A 95 13.24 -3.49 -21.72
C PRO A 95 13.91 -2.99 -20.43
N LYS A 96 14.18 -1.67 -20.32
CA LYS A 96 14.77 -1.08 -19.10
C LYS A 96 13.79 -1.09 -17.92
N GLN A 97 12.50 -0.89 -18.17
CA GLN A 97 11.46 -0.98 -17.13
C GLN A 97 11.35 -2.44 -16.63
N LEU A 98 11.35 -3.41 -17.55
CA LEU A 98 11.34 -4.83 -17.25
C LEU A 98 12.54 -5.23 -16.38
N GLU A 99 13.74 -4.78 -16.74
CA GLU A 99 14.95 -5.03 -15.96
C GLU A 99 14.83 -4.47 -14.53
N CYS A 100 14.32 -3.24 -14.37
CA CYS A 100 14.10 -2.65 -13.06
C CYS A 100 13.08 -3.45 -12.24
N LEU A 101 11.97 -3.89 -12.84
CA LEU A 101 10.96 -4.70 -12.18
C LEU A 101 11.56 -6.03 -11.70
N PHE A 102 12.39 -6.68 -12.51
CA PHE A 102 13.08 -7.91 -12.08
C PHE A 102 14.11 -7.68 -10.98
N LYS A 103 14.80 -6.52 -10.96
CA LYS A 103 15.66 -6.14 -9.83
C LYS A 103 14.86 -5.88 -8.56
N VAL A 104 13.69 -5.26 -8.65
CA VAL A 104 12.76 -5.12 -7.52
C VAL A 104 12.33 -6.49 -7.01
N LYS A 105 11.95 -7.42 -7.91
CA LYS A 105 11.63 -8.80 -7.55
C LYS A 105 12.78 -9.49 -6.81
N ALA A 106 14.01 -9.36 -7.31
CA ALA A 106 15.19 -9.95 -6.67
C ALA A 106 15.39 -9.39 -5.25
N TYR A 107 15.31 -8.07 -5.09
CA TYR A 107 15.40 -7.43 -3.78
C TYR A 107 14.33 -7.95 -2.80
N LEU A 108 13.09 -8.09 -3.26
CA LEU A 108 11.99 -8.62 -2.43
C LEU A 108 12.20 -10.09 -2.05
N LYS A 109 12.81 -10.91 -2.92
CA LYS A 109 13.12 -12.32 -2.61
C LYS A 109 14.24 -12.46 -1.58
N GLU A 110 15.22 -11.55 -1.58
CA GLU A 110 16.37 -11.58 -0.68
C GLU A 110 16.03 -11.13 0.76
N HIS A 111 14.89 -10.47 0.97
CA HIS A 111 14.52 -9.89 2.26
C HIS A 111 13.25 -10.53 2.83
N ASP A 112 13.35 -11.16 4.00
CA ASP A 112 12.22 -11.77 4.69
C ASP A 112 11.19 -10.73 5.18
N GLU A 113 11.66 -9.69 5.87
CA GLU A 113 10.88 -8.51 6.20
C GLU A 113 11.27 -7.35 5.26
N VAL A 114 10.27 -6.68 4.67
CA VAL A 114 10.47 -5.56 3.76
C VAL A 114 10.22 -4.26 4.50
N ASP A 115 11.27 -3.49 4.76
CA ASP A 115 11.17 -2.16 5.34
C ASP A 115 10.74 -1.14 4.26
N GLU A 116 9.71 -0.33 4.54
CA GLU A 116 9.17 0.65 3.61
C GLU A 116 10.22 1.68 3.16
N LYS A 117 11.03 2.18 4.10
CA LYS A 117 11.99 3.24 3.83
C LYS A 117 13.15 2.71 2.99
N LEU A 118 13.69 1.55 3.36
CA LEU A 118 14.75 0.90 2.59
C LEU A 118 14.25 0.56 1.19
N LEU A 119 13.04 -0.01 1.05
CA LEU A 119 12.46 -0.30 -0.26
C LEU A 119 12.30 0.97 -1.11
N TYR A 120 11.85 2.08 -0.52
CA TYR A 120 11.73 3.36 -1.21
C TYR A 120 13.08 3.83 -1.78
N ASP A 121 14.13 3.82 -0.96
CA ASP A 121 15.48 4.20 -1.39
C ASP A 121 16.01 3.26 -2.48
N GLN A 122 15.70 1.96 -2.38
CA GLN A 122 16.11 0.97 -3.36
C GLN A 122 15.48 1.16 -4.74
N PHE A 123 14.26 1.67 -4.85
CA PHE A 123 13.70 2.01 -6.17
C PHE A 123 14.58 3.03 -6.92
N TYR A 124 15.09 4.04 -6.23
CA TYR A 124 15.98 5.02 -6.85
C TYR A 124 17.35 4.45 -7.18
N ASN A 125 17.88 3.53 -6.35
CA ASN A 125 19.13 2.84 -6.64
C ASN A 125 19.00 1.94 -7.88
N ILE A 126 17.91 1.17 -7.96
CA ILE A 126 17.61 0.29 -9.08
C ILE A 126 17.46 1.12 -10.36
N ALA A 127 16.63 2.17 -10.34
CA ALA A 127 16.42 3.03 -11.50
C ALA A 127 17.73 3.65 -12.00
N ARG A 128 18.58 4.15 -11.08
CA ARG A 128 19.91 4.67 -11.42
C ARG A 128 20.82 3.61 -12.01
N SER A 129 20.79 2.38 -11.50
CA SER A 129 21.64 1.28 -12.00
C SER A 129 21.32 0.84 -13.43
N VAL A 130 20.09 1.07 -13.89
CA VAL A 130 19.61 0.75 -15.25
C VAL A 130 19.57 1.99 -16.16
N ASP A 131 20.00 3.14 -15.63
CA ASP A 131 19.95 4.43 -16.33
C ASP A 131 18.52 4.72 -16.86
N ILE A 132 17.54 4.65 -15.96
CA ILE A 132 16.15 5.03 -16.22
C ILE A 132 15.68 6.06 -15.19
N ASN A 133 14.81 6.98 -15.62
CA ASN A 133 14.16 7.89 -14.70
C ASN A 133 13.31 7.09 -13.68
N PRO A 134 13.46 7.32 -12.36
CA PRO A 134 12.64 6.64 -11.35
C PRO A 134 11.14 6.70 -11.63
N ALA A 135 10.63 7.78 -12.21
CA ALA A 135 9.23 7.93 -12.59
C ALA A 135 8.74 6.82 -13.53
N GLU A 136 9.58 6.34 -14.44
CA GLU A 136 9.25 5.24 -15.36
C GLU A 136 9.17 3.89 -14.63
N LEU A 137 10.05 3.65 -13.65
CA LEU A 137 9.94 2.47 -12.77
C LEU A 137 8.65 2.50 -11.97
N PHE A 138 8.31 3.65 -11.37
CA PHE A 138 7.06 3.79 -10.62
C PHE A 138 5.84 3.53 -11.50
N ARG A 139 5.81 4.11 -12.71
CA ARG A 139 4.72 3.91 -13.68
C ARG A 139 4.60 2.43 -14.07
N ALA A 140 5.71 1.78 -14.41
CA ALA A 140 5.74 0.36 -14.76
C ALA A 140 5.20 -0.51 -13.61
N ALA A 141 5.63 -0.22 -12.37
CA ALA A 141 5.13 -0.93 -11.19
C ALA A 141 3.62 -0.74 -10.98
N TYR A 142 3.08 0.48 -11.12
CA TYR A 142 1.64 0.68 -10.98
C TYR A 142 0.83 0.00 -12.08
N TYR A 143 1.31 -0.04 -13.33
CA TYR A 143 0.62 -0.80 -14.38
C TYR A 143 0.57 -2.29 -14.06
N VAL A 144 1.68 -2.86 -13.59
CA VAL A 144 1.76 -4.28 -13.20
C VAL A 144 0.83 -4.58 -12.03
N LEU A 145 0.85 -3.73 -10.99
CA LEU A 145 0.13 -3.98 -9.74
C LEU A 145 -1.37 -3.67 -9.81
N ILE A 146 -1.76 -2.59 -10.49
CA ILE A 146 -3.13 -2.05 -10.45
C ILE A 146 -3.65 -1.56 -11.82
N GLY A 147 -2.89 -1.74 -12.91
CA GLY A 147 -3.31 -1.33 -14.25
C GLY A 147 -3.44 0.18 -14.45
N LYS A 148 -2.87 0.99 -13.56
CA LYS A 148 -2.93 2.46 -13.61
C LYS A 148 -1.55 3.07 -13.73
N GLU A 149 -1.48 4.30 -14.26
CA GLU A 149 -0.21 5.03 -14.38
C GLU A 149 0.34 5.49 -13.01
N LYS A 150 -0.56 5.75 -12.06
CA LYS A 150 -0.25 6.30 -10.74
C LYS A 150 -1.07 5.60 -9.67
N GLY A 151 -0.58 5.65 -8.44
CA GLY A 151 -1.22 5.03 -7.30
C GLY A 151 -0.69 5.55 -5.96
N PRO A 152 -1.03 4.88 -4.85
CA PRO A 152 -0.50 5.21 -3.53
C PRO A 152 1.02 5.01 -3.49
N LYS A 153 1.71 5.63 -2.52
CA LYS A 153 3.17 5.51 -2.35
C LYS A 153 3.64 4.05 -2.51
N LEU A 154 4.42 3.79 -3.56
CA LEU A 154 4.71 2.42 -4.01
C LEU A 154 5.34 1.53 -2.93
N ALA A 155 6.28 2.04 -2.13
CA ALA A 155 6.92 1.24 -1.08
C ALA A 155 5.91 0.76 -0.03
N ASN A 156 5.10 1.69 0.52
CA ASN A 156 4.03 1.39 1.46
C ASN A 156 3.02 0.42 0.83
N PHE A 157 2.68 0.64 -0.45
CA PHE A 157 1.73 -0.19 -1.16
C PHE A 157 2.23 -1.63 -1.34
N ILE A 158 3.50 -1.84 -1.72
CA ILE A 158 4.11 -3.18 -1.81
C ILE A 158 4.15 -3.87 -0.45
N VAL A 159 4.50 -3.15 0.62
CA VAL A 159 4.50 -3.70 1.99
C VAL A 159 3.08 -4.11 2.41
N THR A 160 2.08 -3.29 2.07
CA THR A 160 0.66 -3.56 2.38
C THR A 160 0.12 -4.74 1.58
N LEU A 161 0.44 -4.79 0.28
CA LEU A 161 0.02 -5.86 -0.63
C LEU A 161 0.70 -7.20 -0.29
N GLY A 162 1.91 -7.13 0.25
CA GLY A 162 2.75 -8.29 0.55
C GLY A 162 3.67 -8.64 -0.62
N LYS A 163 4.93 -8.96 -0.29
CA LYS A 163 5.98 -9.23 -1.28
C LYS A 163 5.63 -10.36 -2.25
N GLU A 164 4.96 -11.41 -1.76
CA GLU A 164 4.64 -12.58 -2.58
C GLU A 164 3.72 -12.23 -3.75
N LYS A 165 2.69 -11.41 -3.51
CA LYS A 165 1.76 -11.01 -4.57
C LYS A 165 2.44 -10.13 -5.62
N VAL A 166 3.37 -9.28 -5.19
CA VAL A 166 4.17 -8.43 -6.08
C VAL A 166 5.11 -9.27 -6.93
N ILE A 167 5.80 -10.23 -6.32
CA ILE A 167 6.68 -11.18 -7.02
C ILE A 167 5.89 -11.97 -8.06
N GLU A 168 4.73 -12.52 -7.68
CA GLU A 168 3.85 -13.28 -8.57
C GLU A 168 3.46 -12.48 -9.82
N LEU A 169 3.10 -11.20 -9.66
CA LEU A 169 2.73 -10.35 -10.78
C LEU A 169 3.91 -10.01 -11.69
N ILE A 170 5.08 -9.71 -11.12
CA ILE A 170 6.29 -9.44 -11.90
C ILE A 170 6.75 -10.68 -12.67
N GLU A 171 6.52 -11.90 -12.15
CA GLU A 171 6.86 -13.15 -12.84
C GLU A 171 5.99 -13.47 -14.06
N GLN A 172 4.89 -12.74 -14.26
CA GLN A 172 4.02 -12.89 -15.44
C GLN A 172 4.47 -12.08 -16.65
N LEU A 173 5.48 -11.22 -16.49
CA LEU A 173 6.05 -10.36 -17.52
C LEU A 173 7.03 -11.11 -18.43
#